data_AF-A0A377E582-F1
#
_entry.id   AF-A0A377E582-F1
#
_cell.length_a   1.000
_cell.length_b   1.000
_cell.length_c   1.000
_cell.angle_alpha   90.00
_cell.angle_beta   90.00
_cell.angle_gamma   90.00
#
_symmetry.space_group_name_H-M   'P 1'
#
loop_
_entity.id
_entity.type
_entity.pdbx_description
1 polymer ?
#
loop_
_entity_poly.entity_id
_entity_poly.type
_entity_poly.pdbx_seq_one_letter_code
_entity_poly.pdbx_strand_id
1 'polypeptide(L)'
;MPIYQIDGLTPVVPEESFVHPTAVLIGDVILGKGVYVGPNASLRGDFGRIVVKDGANIQDNCVMHGFPEQDTVVEEDGHIGHSAILHSCIIRRNALVGMNAVVMAVR
;
A
#
# COMPACT_ATOMS: atom_id res chain seq x y z
N MET A 1 4.52 15.29 -4.10
CA MET A 1 4.34 13.84 -3.90
C MET A 1 4.87 13.15 -5.15
N PRO A 2 5.86 12.26 -5.04
CA PRO A 2 6.37 11.51 -6.18
C PRO A 2 5.42 10.35 -6.51
N ILE A 3 4.53 10.59 -7.47
CA ILE A 3 3.74 9.57 -8.16
C ILE A 3 4.49 9.23 -9.45
N TYR A 4 4.80 7.97 -9.67
CA TYR A 4 5.50 7.50 -10.86
C TYR A 4 4.61 6.57 -11.68
N GLN A 5 4.45 6.90 -12.97
CA GLN A 5 3.83 6.03 -13.94
C GLN A 5 4.84 4.98 -14.43
N ILE A 6 4.40 3.73 -14.56
CA ILE A 6 5.14 2.63 -15.20
C ILE A 6 4.16 1.79 -16.03
N ASP A 7 4.57 1.33 -17.21
CA ASP A 7 3.76 0.49 -18.11
C ASP A 7 2.35 1.03 -18.43
N GLY A 8 2.21 2.37 -18.45
CA GLY A 8 0.92 3.03 -18.70
C GLY A 8 0.00 3.14 -17.48
N LEU A 9 0.43 2.65 -16.31
CA LEU A 9 -0.34 2.65 -15.07
C LEU A 9 0.16 3.75 -14.13
N THR A 10 -0.79 4.57 -13.68
CA THR A 10 -0.57 5.67 -12.75
C THR A 10 -1.36 5.41 -11.47
N PRO A 11 -0.76 5.59 -10.29
CA PRO A 11 -1.46 5.46 -9.02
C PRO A 11 -2.76 6.27 -8.95
N VAL A 12 -3.81 5.65 -8.40
CA VAL A 12 -5.13 6.27 -8.19
C VAL A 12 -5.23 6.68 -6.72
N VAL A 13 -5.32 8.00 -6.49
CA VAL A 13 -5.38 8.59 -5.15
C VAL A 13 -6.62 9.49 -5.05
N PRO A 14 -7.64 9.12 -4.25
CA PRO A 14 -8.80 9.97 -3.99
C PRO A 14 -8.40 11.26 -3.24
N GLU A 15 -9.18 12.34 -3.43
CA GLU A 15 -8.92 13.64 -2.80
C GLU A 15 -9.02 13.58 -1.26
N GLU A 16 -9.82 12.65 -0.73
CA GLU A 16 -10.00 12.44 0.71
C GLU A 16 -8.82 11.71 1.36
N SER A 17 -7.89 11.17 0.56
CA SER A 17 -6.75 10.41 1.05
C SER A 17 -5.52 11.30 1.19
N PHE A 18 -4.77 11.07 2.26
CA PHE A 18 -3.54 11.80 2.53
C PHE A 18 -2.33 10.93 2.18
N VAL A 19 -1.47 11.44 1.30
CA VAL A 19 -0.19 10.82 1.00
C VAL A 19 0.92 11.81 1.34
N HIS A 20 1.80 11.40 2.26
CA HIS A 20 2.89 12.25 2.70
C HIS A 20 3.81 12.62 1.52
N PRO A 21 4.36 13.85 1.43
CA PRO A 21 5.22 14.26 0.32
C PRO A 21 6.45 13.39 0.04
N THR A 22 6.92 12.62 1.04
CA THR A 22 8.06 11.69 0.93
C THR A 22 7.67 10.23 0.69
N ALA A 23 6.37 9.90 0.71
CA ALA A 23 5.91 8.58 0.30
C ALA A 23 6.08 8.41 -1.21
N VAL A 24 6.35 7.19 -1.66
CA VAL A 24 6.59 6.85 -3.06
C VAL A 24 5.54 5.85 -3.53
N LEU A 25 4.75 6.24 -4.53
CA LEU A 25 3.74 5.38 -5.17
C LEU A 25 4.13 5.18 -6.64
N ILE A 26 4.20 3.93 -7.08
CA ILE A 26 4.66 3.55 -8.43
C ILE A 26 3.69 2.54 -9.04
N GLY A 27 3.19 2.79 -10.24
CA GLY A 27 2.44 1.80 -11.04
C GLY A 27 1.00 1.54 -10.59
N ASP A 28 0.57 0.28 -10.61
CA ASP A 28 -0.80 -0.16 -10.30
C ASP A 28 -1.07 -0.12 -8.79
N VAL A 29 -1.14 1.09 -8.25
CA VAL A 29 -1.47 1.37 -6.85
C VAL A 29 -2.82 2.05 -6.79
N ILE A 30 -3.77 1.44 -6.10
CA ILE A 30 -5.14 1.93 -5.97
C ILE A 30 -5.44 2.19 -4.50
N LEU A 31 -5.65 3.47 -4.16
CA LEU A 31 -6.12 3.86 -2.84
C LEU A 31 -7.63 4.07 -2.83
N GLY A 32 -8.26 3.65 -1.73
CA GLY A 32 -9.61 4.02 -1.34
C GLY A 32 -9.65 5.42 -0.72
N LYS A 33 -10.80 5.81 -0.19
CA LYS A 33 -11.05 7.11 0.44
C LYS A 33 -10.56 7.14 1.88
N GLY A 34 -10.07 8.30 2.32
CA GLY A 34 -9.61 8.48 3.69
C GLY A 34 -8.39 7.63 4.06
N VAL A 35 -7.64 7.17 3.06
CA VAL A 35 -6.41 6.39 3.27
C VAL A 35 -5.31 7.34 3.72
N TYR A 36 -4.57 6.94 4.75
CA TYR A 36 -3.35 7.62 5.18
C TYR A 36 -2.11 6.85 4.70
N VAL A 37 -1.20 7.52 3.99
CA VAL A 37 0.12 7.00 3.64
C VAL A 37 1.19 7.88 4.27
N GLY A 38 1.91 7.32 5.24
CA GLY A 38 2.92 7.99 6.06
C GLY A 38 4.22 8.29 5.31
N PRO A 39 5.12 9.09 5.94
CA PRO A 39 6.40 9.45 5.34
C PRO A 39 7.23 8.21 5.00
N ASN A 40 7.91 8.28 3.85
CA ASN A 40 8.84 7.26 3.36
C ASN A 40 8.21 5.88 3.11
N ALA A 41 6.89 5.74 3.17
CA ALA A 41 6.23 4.51 2.74
C ALA A 41 6.46 4.31 1.22
N SER A 42 6.77 3.08 0.81
CA SER A 42 6.98 2.70 -0.58
C SER A 42 5.90 1.70 -1.00
N LEU A 43 4.99 2.13 -1.88
CA LEU A 43 3.96 1.30 -2.50
C LEU A 43 4.35 1.13 -3.97
N ARG A 44 4.94 -0.01 -4.31
CA ARG A 44 5.45 -0.28 -5.65
C ARG A 44 4.68 -1.40 -6.32
N GLY A 45 3.72 -1.02 -7.16
CA GLY A 45 2.87 -1.90 -7.95
C GLY A 45 3.38 -2.05 -9.39
N ASP A 46 4.64 -2.43 -9.56
CA ASP A 46 5.28 -2.66 -10.86
C ASP A 46 5.13 -4.11 -11.36
N PHE A 47 5.16 -5.10 -10.46
CA PHE A 47 4.91 -6.50 -10.80
C PHE A 47 3.48 -6.97 -10.49
N GLY A 48 2.96 -6.57 -9.33
CA GLY A 48 1.63 -6.95 -8.86
C GLY A 48 0.87 -5.72 -8.38
N ARG A 49 -0.47 -5.74 -8.49
CA ARG A 49 -1.30 -4.61 -8.07
C ARG A 49 -1.26 -4.44 -6.54
N ILE A 50 -1.27 -3.20 -6.10
CA ILE A 50 -1.47 -2.84 -4.70
C ILE A 50 -2.84 -2.18 -4.55
N VAL A 51 -3.64 -2.68 -3.60
CA VAL A 51 -4.94 -2.11 -3.28
C VAL A 51 -5.00 -1.80 -1.79
N VAL A 52 -5.25 -0.54 -1.45
CA VAL A 52 -5.48 -0.10 -0.07
C VAL A 52 -6.89 0.44 0.01
N LYS A 53 -7.78 -0.24 0.73
CA LYS A 53 -9.20 0.11 0.80
C LYS A 53 -9.48 1.26 1.78
N ASP A 54 -10.71 1.73 1.78
CA ASP A 54 -11.16 2.91 2.53
C ASP A 54 -10.78 2.84 4.02
N GLY A 55 -10.40 3.98 4.58
CA GLY A 55 -10.07 4.14 6.00
C GLY A 55 -8.77 3.46 6.47
N ALA A 56 -8.11 2.67 5.61
CA ALA A 56 -6.86 2.01 5.97
C ALA A 56 -5.68 2.99 6.09
N ASN A 57 -4.66 2.59 6.84
CA ASN A 57 -3.43 3.37 7.01
C ASN A 57 -2.19 2.53 6.75
N ILE A 58 -1.28 3.12 5.96
CA ILE A 58 0.06 2.62 5.69
C ILE A 58 1.02 3.57 6.39
N GLN A 59 1.55 3.17 7.53
CA GLN A 59 2.34 4.07 8.37
C GLN A 59 3.77 4.26 7.83
N ASP A 60 4.54 5.06 8.54
CA ASP A 60 5.90 5.49 8.22
C ASP A 60 6.80 4.32 7.83
N ASN A 61 7.60 4.49 6.77
CA ASN A 61 8.59 3.54 6.26
C ASN A 61 8.05 2.14 5.88
N CYS A 62 6.73 1.94 5.74
CA CYS A 62 6.21 0.66 5.28
C CYS A 62 6.62 0.38 3.82
N VAL A 63 6.76 -0.90 3.48
CA VAL A 63 7.02 -1.36 2.11
C VAL A 63 5.89 -2.27 1.68
N MET A 64 5.29 -1.98 0.53
CA MET A 64 4.31 -2.83 -0.13
C MET A 64 4.80 -3.18 -1.54
N HIS A 65 4.78 -4.46 -1.87
CA HIS A 65 5.22 -5.00 -3.16
C HIS A 65 4.48 -6.31 -3.47
N GLY A 66 4.61 -6.85 -4.69
CA GLY A 66 3.95 -8.09 -5.04
C GLY A 66 4.70 -8.90 -6.08
N PHE A 67 4.38 -10.19 -6.16
CA PHE A 67 4.70 -11.05 -7.29
C PHE A 67 3.81 -10.69 -8.50
N PRO A 68 4.25 -11.02 -9.72
CA PRO A 68 3.39 -11.01 -10.89
C PRO A 68 2.10 -11.78 -10.67
N GLU A 69 1.00 -11.24 -11.20
CA GLU A 69 -0.35 -11.83 -11.16
C GLU A 69 -0.95 -12.01 -9.75
N GLN A 70 -0.38 -11.34 -8.74
CA GLN A 70 -0.90 -11.36 -7.37
C GLN A 70 -1.08 -9.95 -6.84
N ASP A 71 -2.22 -9.74 -6.20
CA ASP A 71 -2.53 -8.47 -5.55
C ASP A 71 -2.01 -8.46 -4.10
N THR A 72 -1.52 -7.31 -3.66
CA THR A 72 -1.32 -7.01 -2.23
C THR A 72 -2.43 -6.11 -1.78
N VAL A 73 -3.28 -6.62 -0.89
CA VAL A 73 -4.53 -5.95 -0.50
C VAL A 73 -4.51 -5.64 1.00
N VAL A 74 -4.82 -4.39 1.33
CA VAL A 74 -5.24 -4.00 2.67
C VAL A 74 -6.71 -3.67 2.59
N GLU A 75 -7.55 -4.51 3.19
CA GLU A 75 -8.99 -4.28 3.29
C GLU A 75 -9.31 -3.09 4.21
N GLU A 76 -10.59 -2.71 4.25
CA GLU A 76 -11.06 -1.50 4.91
C GLU A 76 -10.64 -1.43 6.38
N ASP A 77 -10.30 -0.23 6.84
CA ASP A 77 -9.85 0.04 8.21
C ASP A 77 -8.63 -0.82 8.64
N GLY A 78 -7.85 -1.34 7.68
CA GLY A 78 -6.61 -2.05 7.98
C GLY A 78 -5.52 -1.10 8.53
N HIS A 79 -4.78 -1.54 9.55
CA HIS A 79 -3.71 -0.77 10.20
C HIS A 79 -2.35 -1.42 9.96
N ILE A 80 -1.52 -0.80 9.13
CA ILE A 80 -0.18 -1.30 8.83
C ILE A 80 0.85 -0.49 9.61
N GLY A 81 1.36 -1.08 10.70
CA GLY A 81 2.28 -0.44 11.62
C GLY A 81 3.61 -0.06 10.99
N HIS A 82 4.26 0.97 11.53
CA HIS A 82 5.53 1.51 11.03
C HIS A 82 6.55 0.43 10.63
N SER A 83 7.19 0.64 9.48
CA SER A 83 8.23 -0.23 8.92
C SER A 83 7.80 -1.67 8.63
N ALA A 84 6.50 -1.97 8.57
CA ALA A 84 6.04 -3.29 8.14
C ALA A 84 6.27 -3.51 6.63
N ILE A 85 6.45 -4.77 6.25
CA ILE A 85 6.60 -5.21 4.85
C ILE A 85 5.41 -6.10 4.50
N LEU A 86 4.66 -5.72 3.48
CA LEU A 86 3.58 -6.52 2.90
C LEU A 86 3.98 -6.98 1.50
N HIS A 87 3.89 -8.28 1.25
CA HIS A 87 4.26 -8.85 -0.04
C HIS A 87 3.28 -9.92 -0.52
N SER A 88 2.46 -9.57 -1.52
CA SER A 88 1.43 -10.46 -2.10
C SER A 88 0.50 -11.07 -1.06
N CYS A 89 0.09 -10.29 -0.06
CA CYS A 89 -0.79 -10.75 1.01
C CYS A 89 -2.12 -9.99 1.01
N ILE A 90 -3.13 -10.58 1.65
CA ILE A 90 -4.40 -9.92 1.94
C ILE A 90 -4.47 -9.69 3.45
N ILE A 91 -4.37 -8.44 3.87
CA ILE A 91 -4.69 -8.00 5.22
C ILE A 91 -6.19 -7.74 5.29
N ARG A 92 -6.86 -8.45 6.19
CA ARG A 92 -8.33 -8.41 6.31
C ARG A 92 -8.83 -7.14 6.99
N ARG A 93 -10.11 -6.86 6.80
CA ARG A 93 -10.81 -5.70 7.36
C ARG A 93 -10.51 -5.55 8.84
N ASN A 94 -10.19 -4.32 9.26
CA ASN A 94 -9.94 -3.94 10.65
C ASN A 94 -8.80 -4.74 11.33
N ALA A 95 -7.93 -5.40 10.55
CA ALA A 95 -6.77 -6.09 11.10
C ALA A 95 -5.62 -5.11 11.32
N LEU A 96 -4.84 -5.36 12.37
CA LEU A 96 -3.61 -4.64 12.67
C LEU A 96 -2.39 -5.53 12.39
N VAL A 97 -1.48 -5.04 11.57
CA VAL A 97 -0.14 -5.59 11.37
C VAL A 97 0.81 -4.80 12.25
N GLY A 98 1.51 -5.49 13.15
CA GLY A 98 2.46 -4.87 14.07
C GLY A 98 3.62 -4.19 13.34
N MET A 99 4.24 -3.22 14.03
CA MET A 99 5.44 -2.54 13.52
C MET A 99 6.56 -3.54 13.23
N ASN A 100 7.35 -3.29 12.18
CA ASN A 100 8.44 -4.15 11.69
C ASN A 100 8.02 -5.59 11.32
N ALA A 101 6.73 -5.90 11.24
CA ALA A 101 6.29 -7.23 10.81
C ALA A 101 6.54 -7.43 9.31
N VAL A 102 6.71 -8.69 8.92
CA VAL A 102 6.75 -9.11 7.51
C VAL A 102 5.59 -10.05 7.27
N VAL A 103 4.68 -9.69 6.37
CA VAL A 103 3.57 -10.54 5.95
C VAL A 103 3.75 -10.87 4.47
N MET A 104 3.82 -12.16 4.19
CA MET A 104 4.07 -12.68 2.85
C MET A 104 3.22 -13.93 2.62
N ALA A 105 2.58 -14.02 1.46
CA ALA A 105 1.95 -15.27 1.05
C ALA A 105 2.97 -16.16 0.33
N VAL A 106 2.80 -17.47 0.48
CA VAL A 106 3.46 -18.47 -0.36
C VAL A 106 2.55 -18.74 -1.56
N ARG A 107 3.16 -18.89 -2.74
CA ARG A 107 2.48 -19.32 -3.97
C ARG A 107 1.80 -20.67 -3.81
#